data_AF-A0A2N2DZW6-F1
#
_entry.id   AF-A0A2N2DZW6-F1
#
_cell.length_a   1.000
_cell.length_b   1.000
_cell.length_c   1.000
_cell.angle_alpha   90.00
_cell.angle_beta   90.00
_cell.angle_gamma   90.00
#
_symmetry.space_group_name_H-M   'P 1'
#
loop_
_entity.id
_entity.type
_entity.pdbx_description
1 polymer ?
#
loop_
_entity_poly.entity_id
_entity_poly.type
_entity_poly.pdbx_seq_one_letter_code
_entity_poly.pdbx_strand_id
1 'polypeptide(L)'
;MQSSIYTITVRKSPVCSLSTNRRCCVSLTPALNLCKQNPRLGIFFVIMALVMKMEDIAKKIEQMRASFGWDKSDTPLILAKSVFVEAGELLEAASQNPTDQQETLDEVADVLMYAISMCTDAGIDYRKVIEAKIEKVNEKYGAK
;
A
#
# COMPACT_ATOMS: atom_id res chain seq x y z
N MET A 1 -38.42 -14.67 5.72
CA MET A 1 -38.16 -14.11 4.39
C MET A 1 -36.69 -14.37 4.06
N GLN A 2 -36.41 -14.74 2.82
CA GLN A 2 -35.27 -15.57 2.39
C GLN A 2 -33.87 -14.99 2.70
N SER A 3 -33.03 -15.90 3.19
CA SER A 3 -31.58 -15.92 3.07
C SER A 3 -31.17 -16.08 1.59
N SER A 4 -30.25 -15.25 1.11
CA SER A 4 -29.59 -15.44 -0.18
C SER A 4 -28.08 -15.46 0.02
N ILE A 5 -27.57 -16.67 0.25
CA ILE A 5 -26.15 -17.00 0.20
C ILE A 5 -25.89 -17.41 -1.26
N TYR A 6 -25.07 -16.64 -1.97
CA TYR A 6 -24.69 -16.94 -3.34
C TYR A 6 -23.77 -18.15 -3.37
N THR A 7 -24.27 -19.24 -3.94
CA THR A 7 -23.53 -20.47 -4.25
C THR A 7 -22.57 -20.23 -5.43
N ILE A 8 -21.26 -20.24 -5.17
CA ILE A 8 -20.24 -20.27 -6.21
C ILE A 8 -20.07 -21.71 -6.70
N THR A 9 -20.43 -21.96 -7.96
CA THR A 9 -20.23 -23.26 -8.62
C THR A 9 -18.83 -23.34 -9.20
N VAL A 10 -18.01 -24.27 -8.70
CA VAL A 10 -16.69 -24.59 -9.24
C VAL A 10 -16.87 -25.39 -10.53
N ARG A 11 -16.63 -24.76 -11.70
CA ARG A 11 -16.54 -25.51 -12.96
C ARG A 11 -15.21 -26.27 -13.01
N LYS A 12 -15.27 -27.60 -13.03
CA LYS A 12 -14.12 -28.47 -13.35
C LYS A 12 -13.64 -28.18 -14.78
N SER A 13 -12.37 -27.85 -14.93
CA SER A 13 -11.70 -27.72 -16.23
C SER A 13 -11.69 -29.06 -16.97
N PRO A 14 -11.91 -29.10 -18.30
CA PRO A 14 -11.85 -30.35 -19.05
C PRO A 14 -10.39 -30.80 -19.23
N VAL A 15 -10.12 -32.04 -18.82
CA VAL A 15 -8.91 -32.78 -19.18
C VAL A 15 -8.98 -33.06 -20.68
N CYS A 16 -8.05 -32.53 -21.48
CA CYS A 16 -7.96 -32.82 -22.91
C CYS A 16 -6.79 -33.77 -23.18
N SER A 17 -7.12 -34.94 -23.69
CA SER A 17 -6.24 -36.08 -23.97
C SER A 17 -5.31 -35.80 -25.15
N LEU A 18 -4.06 -36.22 -25.00
CA LEU A 18 -3.06 -36.28 -26.07
C LEU A 18 -3.56 -37.21 -27.20
N SER A 19 -3.66 -36.66 -28.41
CA SER A 19 -3.73 -37.44 -29.64
C SER A 19 -2.88 -36.75 -30.71
N THR A 20 -2.01 -37.57 -31.30
CA THR A 20 -1.01 -37.26 -32.32
C THR A 20 -1.66 -36.80 -33.63
N ASN A 21 -1.39 -35.57 -34.08
CA ASN A 21 -1.00 -35.31 -35.47
C ASN A 21 -0.42 -33.90 -35.64
N ARG A 22 0.59 -33.78 -36.51
CA ARG A 22 1.26 -32.51 -36.84
C ARG A 22 0.28 -31.52 -37.46
N ARG A 23 0.56 -30.24 -37.19
CA ARG A 23 0.19 -29.07 -38.00
C ARG A 23 -1.22 -28.51 -37.72
N CYS A 24 -1.36 -27.76 -36.63
CA CYS A 24 -2.24 -26.59 -36.64
C CYS A 24 -1.76 -25.52 -35.66
N CYS A 25 -1.52 -24.34 -36.21
CA CYS A 25 -1.14 -23.04 -35.64
C CYS A 25 -0.93 -22.93 -34.13
N VAL A 26 0.32 -22.61 -33.78
CA VAL A 26 0.72 -21.89 -32.59
C VAL A 26 -0.03 -20.55 -32.54
N SER A 27 -1.10 -20.46 -31.76
CA SER A 27 -1.54 -19.20 -31.16
C SER A 27 -1.14 -19.21 -29.68
N LEU A 28 0.18 -19.21 -29.45
CA LEU A 28 0.73 -18.83 -28.16
C LEU A 28 0.36 -17.36 -27.94
N THR A 29 -0.47 -17.09 -26.95
CA THR A 29 -0.66 -15.75 -26.40
C THR A 29 0.72 -15.12 -26.14
N PRO A 30 0.97 -13.88 -26.60
CA PRO A 30 2.30 -13.28 -26.53
C PRO A 30 2.82 -13.09 -25.10
N ALA A 31 1.93 -13.08 -24.11
CA ALA A 31 2.26 -12.90 -22.70
C ALA A 31 3.01 -14.10 -22.08
N LEU A 32 2.76 -15.34 -22.53
CA LEU A 32 3.35 -16.54 -21.93
C LEU A 32 4.78 -16.85 -22.43
N ASN A 33 5.16 -16.30 -23.60
CA ASN A 33 6.47 -16.56 -24.20
C ASN A 33 7.58 -15.61 -23.72
N LEU A 34 7.25 -14.46 -23.12
CA LEU A 34 8.26 -13.51 -22.64
C LEU A 34 8.92 -13.96 -21.33
N CYS A 35 8.19 -14.66 -20.45
CA CYS A 35 8.67 -15.10 -19.15
C CYS A 35 9.72 -16.23 -19.23
N LYS A 36 9.64 -17.09 -20.26
CA LYS A 36 10.63 -18.17 -20.47
C LYS A 36 11.95 -17.70 -21.08
N GLN A 37 12.01 -16.49 -21.65
CA GLN A 37 13.15 -16.08 -22.48
C GLN A 37 14.23 -15.29 -21.73
N ASN A 38 13.96 -14.76 -20.53
CA ASN A 38 14.96 -14.01 -19.76
C ASN A 38 14.74 -14.12 -18.24
N PRO A 39 15.46 -15.00 -17.51
CA PRO A 39 15.33 -15.10 -16.05
C PRO A 39 15.76 -13.81 -15.31
N ARG A 40 16.61 -12.97 -15.95
CA ARG A 40 16.94 -11.64 -15.45
C ARG A 40 15.76 -10.68 -15.45
N LEU A 41 14.81 -10.84 -16.39
CA LEU A 41 13.59 -10.04 -16.46
C LEU A 41 12.62 -10.43 -15.35
N GLY A 42 12.58 -11.72 -14.98
CA GLY A 42 11.80 -12.22 -13.84
C GLY A 42 12.32 -11.70 -12.49
N ILE A 43 13.64 -11.76 -12.26
CA ILE A 43 14.26 -11.20 -11.04
C ILE A 43 14.08 -9.68 -10.98
N PHE A 44 14.25 -8.97 -12.11
CA PHE A 44 13.98 -7.53 -12.19
C PHE A 44 12.52 -7.20 -11.87
N PHE A 45 11.56 -7.97 -12.39
CA PHE A 45 10.14 -7.77 -12.07
C PHE A 45 9.82 -8.04 -10.60
N VAL A 46 10.44 -9.04 -9.97
CA VAL A 46 10.26 -9.33 -8.54
C VAL A 46 10.87 -8.21 -7.69
N ILE A 47 12.07 -7.75 -8.02
CA ILE A 47 12.75 -6.65 -7.32
C ILE A 47 11.96 -5.33 -7.48
N MET A 48 11.54 -4.99 -8.71
CA MET A 48 10.71 -3.80 -8.97
C MET A 48 9.34 -3.90 -8.28
N ALA A 49 8.69 -5.06 -8.31
CA ALA A 49 7.42 -5.26 -7.60
C ALA A 49 7.57 -5.18 -6.08
N LEU A 50 8.73 -5.54 -5.51
CA LEU A 50 9.02 -5.34 -4.10
C LEU A 50 9.23 -3.86 -3.76
N VAL A 51 9.94 -3.12 -4.61
CA VAL A 51 10.20 -1.68 -4.48
C VAL A 51 8.90 -0.87 -4.59
N MET A 52 7.96 -1.27 -5.46
CA MET A 52 6.69 -0.58 -5.66
C MET A 52 5.70 -0.69 -4.49
N LYS A 53 5.88 -1.60 -3.52
CA LYS A 53 4.87 -1.85 -2.45
C LYS A 53 4.70 -0.70 -1.45
N MET A 54 5.66 0.23 -1.34
CA MET A 54 5.59 1.40 -0.45
C MET A 54 5.39 2.73 -1.18
N GLU A 55 5.73 2.81 -2.47
CA GLU A 55 5.45 3.98 -3.33
C GLU A 55 3.95 4.14 -3.67
N ASP A 56 3.13 3.24 -3.13
CA ASP A 56 1.71 3.10 -3.42
C ASP A 56 0.82 3.78 -2.37
N ILE A 57 1.29 3.94 -1.11
CA ILE A 57 0.46 4.50 -0.03
C ILE A 57 0.34 6.03 -0.17
N ALA A 58 1.46 6.74 -0.29
CA ALA A 58 1.43 8.20 -0.50
C ALA A 58 0.60 8.58 -1.74
N LYS A 59 0.73 7.82 -2.83
CA LYS A 59 -0.08 8.04 -4.04
C LYS A 59 -1.57 7.81 -3.81
N LYS A 60 -1.95 6.78 -3.04
CA LYS A 60 -3.35 6.53 -2.67
C LYS A 60 -3.92 7.66 -1.80
N ILE A 61 -3.12 8.17 -0.85
CA ILE A 61 -3.49 9.32 -0.02
C ILE A 61 -3.72 10.55 -0.91
N GLU A 62 -2.80 10.86 -1.82
CA GLU A 62 -2.95 12.02 -2.72
C GLU A 62 -4.14 11.87 -3.68
N GLN A 63 -4.38 10.67 -4.23
CA GLN A 63 -5.55 10.40 -5.06
C GLN A 63 -6.86 10.62 -4.28
N MET A 64 -6.89 10.15 -3.03
CA MET A 64 -8.02 10.36 -2.14
C MET A 64 -8.21 11.86 -1.84
N ARG A 65 -7.16 12.57 -1.42
CA ARG A 65 -7.18 14.02 -1.16
C ARG A 65 -7.68 14.80 -2.38
N ALA A 66 -7.16 14.50 -3.55
CA ALA A 66 -7.60 15.11 -4.80
C ALA A 66 -9.08 14.81 -5.13
N SER A 67 -9.56 13.59 -4.83
CA SER A 67 -10.96 13.22 -5.06
C SER A 67 -11.93 13.99 -4.16
N PHE A 68 -11.50 14.35 -2.95
CA PHE A 68 -12.26 15.17 -2.00
C PHE A 68 -11.99 16.68 -2.17
N GLY A 69 -11.04 17.07 -3.03
CA GLY A 69 -10.62 18.45 -3.24
C GLY A 69 -9.77 19.05 -2.12
N TRP A 70 -9.20 18.21 -1.25
CA TRP A 70 -8.39 18.61 -0.10
C TRP A 70 -7.00 19.12 -0.52
N ASP A 71 -6.51 18.66 -1.67
CA ASP A 71 -5.28 19.15 -2.31
C ASP A 71 -5.26 20.67 -2.53
N LYS A 72 -6.43 21.31 -2.56
CA LYS A 72 -6.58 22.77 -2.75
C LYS A 72 -6.75 23.53 -1.43
N SER A 73 -7.29 22.90 -0.40
CA SER A 73 -7.56 23.52 0.90
C SER A 73 -6.42 23.31 1.88
N ASP A 74 -5.70 22.21 1.76
CA ASP A 74 -4.66 21.83 2.68
C ASP A 74 -3.47 22.80 2.55
N THR A 75 -3.12 23.40 3.68
CA THR A 75 -1.89 24.17 3.84
C THR A 75 -1.03 23.48 4.89
N PRO A 76 0.29 23.72 4.94
CA PRO A 76 1.15 23.12 5.96
C PRO A 76 0.64 23.35 7.40
N LEU A 77 0.03 24.51 7.66
CA LEU A 77 -0.58 24.82 8.95
C LEU A 77 -1.85 24.01 9.23
N ILE A 78 -2.69 23.79 8.23
CA ILE A 78 -3.92 22.98 8.36
C ILE A 78 -3.53 21.52 8.62
N LEU A 79 -2.59 20.97 7.83
CA LEU A 79 -2.09 19.61 8.01
C LEU A 79 -1.47 19.41 9.39
N ALA A 80 -0.70 20.38 9.90
CA ALA A 80 -0.13 20.32 11.25
C ALA A 80 -1.22 20.32 12.33
N LYS A 81 -2.31 21.07 12.13
CA LYS A 81 -3.46 21.04 13.04
C LYS A 81 -4.17 19.70 12.99
N SER A 82 -4.39 19.13 11.81
CA SER A 82 -4.98 17.79 11.67
C SER A 82 -4.14 16.74 12.42
N VAL A 83 -2.82 16.72 12.22
CA VAL A 83 -1.91 15.82 12.97
C VAL A 83 -2.09 15.95 14.48
N PHE A 84 -2.25 17.18 15.00
CA PHE A 84 -2.46 17.40 16.44
C PHE A 84 -3.80 16.86 16.94
N VAL A 85 -4.86 17.00 16.14
CA VAL A 85 -6.20 16.47 16.46
C VAL A 85 -6.14 14.95 16.52
N GLU A 86 -5.65 14.29 15.46
CA GLU A 86 -5.62 12.81 15.40
C GLU A 86 -4.66 12.21 16.45
N ALA A 87 -3.61 12.95 16.83
CA ALA A 87 -2.74 12.53 17.94
C ALA A 87 -3.48 12.55 19.30
N GLY A 88 -4.46 13.44 19.46
CA GLY A 88 -5.36 13.47 20.61
C GLY A 88 -6.32 12.28 20.60
N GLU A 89 -6.96 12.02 19.45
CA GLU A 89 -7.87 10.88 19.27
C GLU A 89 -7.13 9.54 19.49
N LEU A 90 -5.91 9.42 18.97
CA LEU A 90 -5.02 8.29 19.24
C LEU A 90 -4.75 8.08 20.74
N LEU A 91 -4.51 9.16 21.48
CA LEU A 91 -4.27 9.08 22.93
C LEU A 91 -5.54 8.59 23.65
N GLU A 92 -6.71 9.10 23.26
CA GLU A 92 -7.99 8.67 23.82
C GLU A 92 -8.25 7.20 23.54
N ALA A 93 -8.12 6.76 22.27
CA ALA A 93 -8.30 5.37 21.85
C ALA A 93 -7.36 4.41 22.62
N ALA A 94 -6.08 4.75 22.70
CA ALA A 94 -5.08 3.94 23.40
C ALA A 94 -5.31 3.87 24.93
N SER A 95 -5.98 4.88 25.51
CA SER A 95 -6.23 4.95 26.95
C SER A 95 -7.51 4.24 27.38
N GLN A 96 -8.53 4.15 26.52
CA GLN A 96 -9.84 3.63 26.90
C GLN A 96 -9.97 2.11 26.75
N ASN A 97 -9.41 1.51 25.69
CA ASN A 97 -9.69 0.12 25.33
C ASN A 97 -8.43 -0.67 24.92
N PRO A 98 -7.61 -1.21 25.85
CA PRO A 98 -6.43 -2.00 25.49
C PRO A 98 -6.76 -3.32 24.74
N THR A 99 -8.03 -3.72 24.68
CA THR A 99 -8.52 -4.90 23.94
C THR A 99 -9.03 -4.60 22.54
N ASP A 100 -9.34 -3.34 22.19
CA ASP A 100 -9.77 -2.97 20.84
C ASP A 100 -8.60 -2.33 20.09
N GLN A 101 -7.78 -3.18 19.48
CA GLN A 101 -6.63 -2.73 18.72
C GLN A 101 -7.01 -2.00 17.43
N GLN A 102 -8.25 -2.16 16.93
CA GLN A 102 -8.59 -1.62 15.63
C GLN A 102 -8.74 -0.11 15.67
N GLU A 103 -9.45 0.43 16.66
CA GLU A 103 -9.62 1.88 16.85
C GLU A 103 -8.25 2.57 17.00
N THR A 104 -7.37 2.03 17.83
CA THR A 104 -6.01 2.58 17.98
C THR A 104 -5.22 2.54 16.66
N LEU A 105 -5.36 1.49 15.86
CA LEU A 105 -4.66 1.36 14.58
C LEU A 105 -5.22 2.31 13.52
N ASP A 106 -6.52 2.60 13.54
CA ASP A 106 -7.17 3.56 12.67
C ASP A 106 -6.63 4.97 12.98
N GLU A 107 -6.57 5.36 14.25
CA GLU A 107 -6.00 6.66 14.65
C GLU A 107 -4.49 6.79 14.34
N VAL A 108 -3.73 5.69 14.47
CA VAL A 108 -2.33 5.66 14.00
C VAL A 108 -2.26 5.91 12.49
N ALA A 109 -3.18 5.33 11.71
CA ALA A 109 -3.20 5.53 10.27
C ALA A 109 -3.50 6.99 9.93
N ASP A 110 -4.43 7.64 10.63
CA ASP A 110 -4.80 9.03 10.38
C ASP A 110 -3.64 10.00 10.68
N VAL A 111 -2.95 9.82 11.82
CA VAL A 111 -1.72 10.58 12.14
C VAL A 111 -0.66 10.42 11.04
N LEU A 112 -0.44 9.19 10.57
CA LEU A 112 0.54 8.91 9.52
C LEU A 112 0.13 9.53 8.19
N MET A 113 -1.15 9.48 7.84
CA MET A 113 -1.67 10.01 6.58
C MET A 113 -1.41 11.52 6.45
N TYR A 114 -1.71 12.32 7.47
CA TYR A 114 -1.44 13.75 7.43
C TYR A 114 0.05 14.08 7.46
N ALA A 115 0.85 13.34 8.23
CA ALA A 115 2.30 13.53 8.27
C ALA A 115 2.97 13.23 6.90
N ILE A 116 2.52 12.17 6.23
CA ILE A 116 2.98 11.80 4.87
C ILE A 116 2.51 12.84 3.85
N SER A 117 1.26 13.30 3.95
CA SER A 117 0.70 14.35 3.09
C SER A 117 1.54 15.63 3.18
N MET A 118 1.93 16.04 4.39
CA MET A 118 2.78 17.21 4.62
C MET A 118 4.15 17.08 3.95
N CYS A 119 4.77 15.90 4.00
CA CYS A 119 6.04 15.66 3.29
C CYS A 119 5.84 15.68 1.77
N THR A 120 4.73 15.10 1.29
CA THR A 120 4.40 14.98 -0.13
C THR A 120 4.15 16.35 -0.76
N ASP A 121 3.37 17.21 -0.10
CA ASP A 121 3.12 18.60 -0.51
C ASP A 121 4.41 19.44 -0.56
N ALA A 122 5.37 19.13 0.32
CA ALA A 122 6.69 19.77 0.35
C ALA A 122 7.68 19.19 -0.69
N GLY A 123 7.31 18.13 -1.41
CA GLY A 123 8.21 17.43 -2.34
C GLY A 123 9.34 16.67 -1.64
N ILE A 124 9.15 16.29 -0.37
CA ILE A 124 10.15 15.64 0.48
C ILE A 124 9.80 14.15 0.62
N ASP A 125 10.81 13.28 0.49
CA ASP A 125 10.64 11.85 0.77
C ASP A 125 10.55 11.61 2.30
N TYR A 126 9.34 11.32 2.77
CA TYR A 126 9.05 11.06 4.19
C TYR A 126 9.91 9.93 4.77
N ARG A 127 10.31 8.93 3.97
CA ARG A 127 11.17 7.83 4.43
C ARG A 127 12.54 8.36 4.83
N LYS A 128 13.12 9.23 4.00
CA LYS A 128 14.42 9.87 4.30
C LYS A 128 14.35 10.75 5.54
N VAL A 129 13.22 11.42 5.77
CA VAL A 129 12.99 12.22 6.99
C VAL A 129 13.04 11.32 8.23
N ILE A 130 12.37 10.17 8.18
CA ILE A 130 12.34 9.20 9.27
C ILE A 130 13.73 8.58 9.48
N GLU A 131 14.39 8.13 8.42
CA GLU A 131 15.76 7.56 8.46
C GLU A 131 16.75 8.53 9.12
N ALA A 132 16.77 9.79 8.67
CA ALA A 132 17.63 10.82 9.25
C ALA A 132 17.28 11.12 10.72
N LYS A 133 16.01 10.96 11.12
CA LYS A 133 15.60 11.11 12.52
C LYS A 133 16.04 9.93 13.38
N ILE A 134 15.98 8.71 12.85
CA ILE A 134 16.44 7.49 13.53
C ILE A 134 17.93 7.58 13.84
N GLU A 135 18.76 7.98 12.87
CA GLU A 135 20.21 8.18 13.08
C GLU A 135 20.47 9.15 14.25
N LYS A 136 19.82 10.32 14.26
CA LYS A 136 19.92 11.30 15.34
C LYS A 136 19.46 10.78 16.70
N VAL A 137 18.42 9.94 16.74
CA VAL A 137 17.93 9.33 17.98
C VAL A 137 18.94 8.29 18.50
N ASN A 138 19.51 7.47 17.60
CA ASN A 138 20.53 6.49 17.95
C ASN A 138 21.81 7.16 18.45
N GLU A 139 22.25 8.28 17.85
CA GLU A 139 23.38 9.06 18.37
C GLU A 139 23.11 9.60 19.77
N LYS A 140 21.89 10.07 20.03
CA LYS A 140 21.52 10.69 21.31
C LYS A 140 21.34 9.67 22.44
N TYR A 141 20.80 8.48 22.14
CA TYR A 141 20.39 7.50 23.16
C TYR A 141 21.06 6.13 23.05
N GLY A 142 21.62 5.77 21.90
CA GLY A 142 22.20 4.45 21.62
C GLY A 142 23.64 4.25 22.11
N ALA A 143 24.31 5.29 22.61
CA ALA A 143 25.62 5.20 23.26
C ALA A 143 25.54 4.95 24.79
N LYS A 144 24.37 4.51 25.29
CA LYS A 144 24.18 4.08 26.69
C LYS A 144 24.24 2.58 26.83
#